data_AF-A0A0B8NHI0-F1
#
_entry.id   AF-A0A0B8NHI0-F1
#
_cell.length_a   1.000
_cell.length_b   1.000
_cell.length_c   1.000
_cell.angle_alpha   90.00
_cell.angle_beta   90.00
_cell.angle_gamma   90.00
#
_symmetry.space_group_name_H-M   'P 1'
#
loop_
_entity.id
_entity.type
_entity.pdbx_description
1 polymer ?
#
loop_
_entity_poly.entity_id
_entity_poly.type
_entity_poly.pdbx_seq_one_letter_code
_entity_poly.pdbx_strand_id
1 'polypeptide(L)'
;MPRAFATVACLLGGAVLIAVAIAVVRLYRDWDGHRGLAHSFHAVEAWHRLRLQNPLFGQLPTAFAASALLVIGTVSAICVFVLPEQLRRLSKRALIISAVIGVVIPAATAVAAVRAGDDNRNVDHTTAARATVPARPTRLGTQQYRIRMPANWYDEGIRNEGLVAAGTGYVVASRQGITAYDGETGTPRWHYLRRNTEYRGRDGIVYHAGTLRSADNGAVVLAEWATLGWMAFDANTGEILWQDSDFTRDANAQRDAPTFVAGEPWFAPAPLITYGRSEFRGYDARTGARLWSANLLPQGCATANYLKIRVTTTAFYRAAGCVDGADQSVIATALDPRTGAMIGNRELMRAAAVKDHNAFVGIDGDGDTVVVRWLESPDNGEIVVRDPARLVTAAIVRDRDRE
;
A
#
# COMPACT_ATOMS: atom_id res chain seq x y z
N MET A 1 -62.35 10.14 3.72
CA MET A 1 -61.14 10.33 2.88
C MET A 1 -59.81 9.91 3.52
N PRO A 2 -59.50 10.10 4.83
CA PRO A 2 -58.15 9.76 5.36
C PRO A 2 -57.82 8.25 5.37
N ARG A 3 -58.83 7.37 5.45
CA ARG A 3 -58.64 5.91 5.37
C ARG A 3 -58.14 5.41 4.01
N ALA A 4 -58.47 6.08 2.90
CA ALA A 4 -58.04 5.65 1.57
C ALA A 4 -56.54 5.95 1.34
N PHE A 5 -56.06 7.09 1.82
CA PHE A 5 -54.64 7.46 1.75
C PHE A 5 -53.75 6.55 2.60
N ALA A 6 -54.21 6.14 3.78
CA ALA A 6 -53.52 5.20 4.65
C ALA A 6 -53.26 3.83 4.00
N THR A 7 -54.29 3.27 3.37
CA THR A 7 -54.20 1.95 2.70
C THR A 7 -53.27 2.01 1.49
N VAL A 8 -53.33 3.10 0.72
CA VAL A 8 -52.44 3.33 -0.42
C VAL A 8 -50.99 3.50 0.04
N ALA A 9 -50.73 4.19 1.15
CA ALA A 9 -49.39 4.35 1.70
C ALA A 9 -48.76 3.02 2.19
N CYS A 10 -49.50 2.14 2.87
CA CYS A 10 -48.99 0.82 3.26
C CYS A 10 -48.81 -0.11 2.04
N LEU A 11 -49.67 -0.04 1.03
CA LEU A 11 -49.51 -0.82 -0.21
C LEU A 11 -48.29 -0.35 -1.02
N LEU A 12 -48.05 0.96 -1.10
CA LEU A 12 -46.87 1.54 -1.73
C LEU A 12 -45.60 1.18 -0.94
N GLY A 13 -45.63 1.23 0.39
CA GLY A 13 -44.51 0.78 1.23
C GLY A 13 -44.18 -0.70 1.02
N GLY A 14 -45.20 -1.56 0.89
CA GLY A 14 -45.04 -2.96 0.53
C GLY A 14 -44.45 -3.16 -0.87
N ALA A 15 -44.91 -2.39 -1.86
CA ALA A 15 -44.39 -2.43 -3.22
C ALA A 15 -42.92 -1.99 -3.31
N VAL A 16 -42.51 -0.97 -2.54
CA VAL A 16 -41.11 -0.52 -2.45
C VAL A 16 -40.23 -1.59 -1.81
N LEU A 17 -40.68 -2.24 -0.73
CA LEU A 17 -39.97 -3.37 -0.13
C LEU A 17 -39.80 -4.55 -1.09
N ILE A 18 -40.85 -4.88 -1.86
CA ILE A 18 -40.80 -5.92 -2.89
C ILE A 18 -39.83 -5.51 -4.01
N ALA A 19 -39.86 -4.26 -4.46
CA ALA A 19 -38.95 -3.76 -5.50
C ALA A 19 -37.48 -3.78 -5.05
N VAL A 20 -37.19 -3.39 -3.80
CA VAL A 20 -35.85 -3.48 -3.20
C VAL A 20 -35.42 -4.95 -3.09
N ALA A 21 -36.27 -5.84 -2.60
CA ALA A 21 -35.98 -7.27 -2.54
C ALA A 21 -35.70 -7.86 -3.94
N ILE A 22 -36.49 -7.49 -4.96
CA ILE A 22 -36.28 -7.92 -6.35
C ILE A 22 -34.97 -7.35 -6.92
N ALA A 23 -34.66 -6.07 -6.66
CA ALA A 23 -33.41 -5.45 -7.11
C ALA A 23 -32.19 -6.12 -6.47
N VAL A 24 -32.28 -6.48 -5.19
CA VAL A 24 -31.23 -7.21 -4.48
C VAL A 24 -31.08 -8.62 -5.03
N VAL A 25 -32.18 -9.34 -5.25
CA VAL A 25 -32.16 -10.67 -5.88
C VAL A 25 -31.61 -10.60 -7.30
N ARG A 26 -31.90 -9.53 -8.06
CA ARG A 26 -31.33 -9.31 -9.40
C ARG A 26 -29.84 -8.98 -9.36
N LEU A 27 -29.40 -8.11 -8.46
CA LEU A 27 -27.97 -7.83 -8.23
C LEU A 27 -27.22 -9.10 -7.84
N TYR A 28 -27.84 -9.96 -7.01
CA TYR A 28 -27.28 -11.26 -6.65
C TYR A 28 -27.27 -12.22 -7.84
N ARG A 29 -28.31 -12.21 -8.68
CA ARG A 29 -28.49 -13.12 -9.82
C ARG A 29 -27.65 -12.75 -11.05
N ASP A 30 -27.42 -11.47 -11.32
CA ASP A 30 -26.49 -11.01 -12.37
C ASP A 30 -25.03 -11.31 -12.01
N TRP A 31 -24.74 -11.43 -10.72
CA TRP A 31 -23.47 -11.95 -10.23
C TRP A 31 -23.32 -13.49 -10.45
N ASP A 32 -24.43 -14.18 -10.74
CA ASP A 32 -24.60 -15.64 -10.63
C ASP A 32 -24.85 -16.34 -11.99
N GLY A 33 -24.41 -15.73 -13.10
CA GLY A 33 -24.64 -16.25 -14.46
C GLY A 33 -24.14 -17.68 -14.74
N HIS A 34 -23.33 -18.31 -13.87
CA HIS A 34 -22.81 -19.66 -14.09
C HIS A 34 -22.82 -20.57 -12.83
N ARG A 35 -23.72 -21.57 -12.88
CA ARG A 35 -23.79 -22.86 -12.11
C ARG A 35 -24.61 -22.82 -10.82
N GLY A 36 -25.35 -23.91 -10.56
CA GLY A 36 -26.33 -24.03 -9.47
C GLY A 36 -25.91 -24.93 -8.31
N LEU A 37 -26.59 -24.73 -7.18
CA LEU A 37 -26.86 -25.62 -6.02
C LEU A 37 -25.72 -26.32 -5.26
N ALA A 38 -24.45 -26.18 -5.65
CA ALA A 38 -23.30 -26.46 -4.76
C ALA A 38 -22.96 -25.30 -3.80
N HIS A 39 -23.83 -24.27 -3.73
CA HIS A 39 -23.43 -22.90 -3.37
C HIS A 39 -23.54 -22.48 -1.91
N SER A 40 -24.20 -23.23 -1.03
CA SER A 40 -24.22 -22.85 0.39
C SER A 40 -22.83 -23.02 1.04
N PHE A 41 -22.06 -24.03 0.64
CA PHE A 41 -20.66 -24.17 1.04
C PHE A 41 -19.76 -23.12 0.38
N HIS A 42 -20.00 -22.77 -0.89
CA HIS A 42 -19.25 -21.72 -1.58
C HIS A 42 -19.53 -20.32 -1.04
N ALA A 43 -20.75 -20.02 -0.60
CA ALA A 43 -21.08 -18.70 -0.02
C ALA A 43 -20.34 -18.47 1.30
N VAL A 44 -20.29 -19.47 2.19
CA VAL A 44 -19.54 -19.40 3.45
C VAL A 44 -18.04 -19.30 3.18
N GLU A 45 -17.53 -20.08 2.21
CA GLU A 45 -16.10 -20.03 1.87
C GLU A 45 -15.70 -18.73 1.16
N ALA A 46 -16.52 -18.23 0.22
CA ALA A 46 -16.34 -16.95 -0.45
C ALA A 46 -16.44 -15.79 0.56
N TRP A 47 -17.38 -15.88 1.50
CA TRP A 47 -17.48 -14.96 2.62
C TRP A 47 -16.20 -14.92 3.45
N HIS A 48 -15.69 -16.09 3.85
CA HIS A 48 -14.44 -16.17 4.60
C HIS A 48 -13.27 -15.59 3.78
N ARG A 49 -13.20 -15.88 2.48
CA ARG A 49 -12.17 -15.35 1.59
C ARG A 49 -12.23 -13.82 1.49
N LEU A 50 -13.42 -13.26 1.25
CA LEU A 50 -13.62 -11.82 1.19
C LEU A 50 -13.26 -11.15 2.51
N ARG A 51 -13.63 -11.73 3.65
CA ARG A 51 -13.27 -11.24 4.99
C ARG A 51 -11.76 -11.31 5.27
N LEU A 52 -11.07 -12.32 4.74
CA LEU A 52 -9.63 -12.47 4.89
C LEU A 52 -8.85 -11.46 4.06
N GLN A 53 -9.37 -11.11 2.88
CA GLN A 53 -8.70 -10.21 1.93
C GLN A 53 -9.13 -8.75 2.06
N ASN A 54 -10.26 -8.47 2.73
CA ASN A 54 -10.82 -7.13 2.84
C ASN A 54 -11.21 -6.90 4.31
N PRO A 55 -10.37 -6.23 5.11
CA PRO A 55 -10.60 -6.10 6.54
C PRO A 55 -11.89 -5.32 6.86
N LEU A 56 -12.27 -4.36 6.00
CA LEU A 56 -13.50 -3.58 6.13
C LEU A 56 -14.76 -4.31 5.65
N PHE A 57 -14.63 -5.42 4.93
CA PHE A 57 -15.77 -6.15 4.35
C PHE A 57 -16.65 -6.81 5.41
N GLY A 58 -16.15 -7.01 6.64
CA GLY A 58 -16.97 -7.49 7.76
C GLY A 58 -18.18 -6.59 8.09
N GLN A 59 -18.10 -5.30 7.74
CA GLN A 59 -19.18 -4.34 7.94
C GLN A 59 -20.28 -4.45 6.88
N LEU A 60 -19.94 -4.77 5.64
CA LEU A 60 -20.85 -4.59 4.50
C LEU A 60 -22.16 -5.40 4.65
N PRO A 61 -22.12 -6.71 4.93
CA PRO A 61 -23.34 -7.51 4.84
C PRO A 61 -24.15 -7.46 6.15
N THR A 62 -23.48 -7.12 7.24
CA THR A 62 -24.11 -6.83 8.53
C THR A 62 -24.72 -5.42 8.54
N ALA A 63 -24.10 -4.43 7.90
CA ALA A 63 -24.69 -3.12 7.62
C ALA A 63 -25.86 -3.22 6.64
N PHE A 64 -25.76 -4.08 5.62
CA PHE A 64 -26.86 -4.38 4.71
C PHE A 64 -28.05 -5.04 5.43
N ALA A 65 -27.79 -6.05 6.25
CA ALA A 65 -28.81 -6.69 7.08
C ALA A 65 -29.45 -5.69 8.07
N ALA A 66 -28.64 -4.87 8.74
CA ALA A 66 -29.13 -3.82 9.63
C ALA A 66 -29.98 -2.78 8.89
N SER A 67 -29.58 -2.38 7.69
CA SER A 67 -30.34 -1.45 6.83
C SER A 67 -31.67 -2.05 6.40
N ALA A 68 -31.68 -3.30 5.92
CA ALA A 68 -32.91 -4.00 5.53
C ALA A 68 -33.88 -4.14 6.71
N LEU A 69 -33.36 -4.52 7.87
CA LEU A 69 -34.12 -4.61 9.11
C LEU A 69 -34.68 -3.26 9.57
N LEU A 70 -33.91 -2.18 9.43
CA LEU A 70 -34.34 -0.83 9.74
C LEU A 70 -35.46 -0.36 8.80
N VAL A 71 -35.39 -0.67 7.50
CA VAL A 71 -36.49 -0.38 6.56
C VAL A 71 -37.74 -1.15 6.96
N ILE A 72 -37.63 -2.46 7.24
CA ILE A 72 -38.77 -3.29 7.66
C ILE A 72 -39.38 -2.74 8.96
N GLY A 73 -38.56 -2.40 9.96
CA GLY A 73 -39.00 -1.84 11.23
C GLY A 73 -39.70 -0.48 11.05
N THR A 74 -39.15 0.38 10.19
CA THR A 74 -39.72 1.72 9.90
C THR A 74 -41.06 1.60 9.20
N VAL A 75 -41.17 0.77 8.16
CA VAL A 75 -42.43 0.52 7.45
C VAL A 75 -43.48 -0.06 8.40
N SER A 76 -43.08 -1.00 9.26
CA SER A 76 -43.97 -1.58 10.27
C SER A 76 -44.46 -0.52 11.26
N ALA A 77 -43.58 0.34 11.77
CA ALA A 77 -43.94 1.43 12.68
C ALA A 77 -44.89 2.45 12.03
N ILE A 78 -44.65 2.81 10.77
CA ILE A 78 -45.53 3.71 10.00
C ILE A 78 -46.93 3.09 9.84
N CYS A 79 -47.03 1.83 9.43
CA CYS A 79 -48.33 1.17 9.29
C CYS A 79 -49.07 1.05 10.63
N VAL A 80 -48.34 0.90 11.75
CA VAL A 80 -48.89 0.92 13.11
C VAL A 80 -49.45 2.31 13.48
N PHE A 81 -48.71 3.39 13.23
CA PHE A 81 -49.13 4.77 13.54
C PHE A 81 -50.34 5.23 12.71
N VAL A 82 -50.43 4.79 11.45
CA VAL A 82 -51.46 5.23 10.50
C VAL A 82 -52.80 4.49 10.71
N LEU A 83 -52.83 3.37 11.44
CA LEU A 83 -54.03 2.53 11.65
C LEU A 83 -54.39 2.33 13.14
N PRO A 84 -54.76 3.39 13.87
CA PRO A 84 -54.94 3.36 15.34
C PRO A 84 -56.09 2.46 15.83
N GLU A 85 -57.11 2.20 15.00
CA GLU A 85 -58.20 1.30 15.38
C GLU A 85 -57.78 -0.18 15.41
N GLN A 86 -56.81 -0.58 14.59
CA GLN A 86 -56.29 -1.95 14.59
C GLN A 86 -55.34 -2.19 15.77
N LEU A 87 -54.60 -1.16 16.17
CA LEU A 87 -53.77 -1.16 17.37
C LEU A 87 -54.54 -1.51 18.65
N ARG A 88 -55.80 -1.06 18.77
CA ARG A 88 -56.66 -1.39 19.91
C ARG A 88 -57.06 -2.87 19.98
N ARG A 89 -57.00 -3.59 18.85
CA ARG A 89 -57.30 -5.03 18.78
C ARG A 89 -56.08 -5.91 18.97
N LEU A 90 -54.87 -5.36 18.84
CA LEU A 90 -53.62 -6.09 19.04
C LEU A 90 -53.35 -6.27 20.53
N SER A 91 -53.03 -7.50 20.93
CA SER A 91 -52.63 -7.77 22.30
C SER A 91 -51.32 -7.05 22.65
N LYS A 92 -51.15 -6.66 23.93
CA LYS A 92 -49.88 -6.08 24.42
C LYS A 92 -48.66 -6.94 24.05
N ARG A 93 -48.82 -8.27 24.00
CA ARG A 93 -47.77 -9.22 23.61
C ARG A 93 -47.34 -9.03 22.15
N ALA A 94 -48.27 -8.80 21.23
CA ALA A 94 -47.96 -8.56 19.83
C ALA A 94 -47.16 -7.27 19.64
N LEU A 95 -47.50 -6.20 20.37
CA LEU A 95 -46.75 -4.94 20.34
C LEU A 95 -45.32 -5.09 20.86
N ILE A 96 -45.14 -5.85 21.95
CA ILE A 96 -43.81 -6.15 22.49
C ILE A 96 -42.98 -6.95 21.48
N ILE A 97 -43.56 -7.98 20.86
CA ILE A 97 -42.86 -8.80 19.85
C ILE A 97 -42.45 -7.93 18.66
N SER A 98 -43.35 -7.09 18.15
CA SER A 98 -43.03 -6.19 17.04
C SER A 98 -41.94 -5.19 17.40
N ALA A 99 -41.95 -4.63 18.62
CA ALA A 99 -40.89 -3.73 19.09
C ALA A 99 -39.54 -4.46 19.21
N VAL A 100 -39.53 -5.68 19.74
CA VAL A 100 -38.31 -6.51 19.83
C VAL A 100 -37.75 -6.81 18.43
N ILE A 101 -38.59 -7.21 17.48
CA ILE A 101 -38.16 -7.52 16.11
C ILE A 101 -37.72 -6.25 15.36
N GLY A 102 -38.43 -5.14 15.53
CA GLY A 102 -38.18 -3.89 14.80
C GLY A 102 -37.04 -3.03 15.35
N VAL A 103 -36.64 -3.23 16.62
CA VAL A 103 -35.65 -2.37 17.29
C VAL A 103 -34.51 -3.16 17.91
N VAL A 104 -34.79 -4.22 18.65
CA VAL A 104 -33.75 -4.96 19.40
C VAL A 104 -32.90 -5.83 18.47
N ILE A 105 -33.53 -6.63 17.60
CA ILE A 105 -32.78 -7.46 16.63
C ILE A 105 -31.90 -6.60 15.71
N PRO A 106 -32.41 -5.51 15.10
CA PRO A 106 -31.62 -4.67 14.21
C PRO A 106 -30.46 -3.98 14.96
N ALA A 107 -30.71 -3.47 16.16
CA ALA A 107 -29.66 -2.90 17.00
C ALA A 107 -28.57 -3.95 17.35
N ALA A 108 -28.96 -5.16 17.74
CA ALA A 108 -28.01 -6.23 18.01
C ALA A 108 -27.20 -6.62 16.76
N THR A 109 -27.84 -6.69 15.57
CA THR A 109 -27.14 -6.95 14.31
C THR A 109 -26.20 -5.81 13.92
N ALA A 110 -26.56 -4.56 14.19
CA ALA A 110 -25.70 -3.40 13.95
C ALA A 110 -24.47 -3.41 14.88
N VAL A 111 -24.65 -3.75 16.16
CA VAL A 111 -23.52 -3.92 17.10
C VAL A 111 -22.62 -5.07 16.65
N ALA A 112 -23.20 -6.20 16.25
CA ALA A 112 -22.43 -7.31 15.69
C ALA A 112 -21.71 -6.91 14.38
N ALA A 113 -22.32 -6.04 13.56
CA ALA A 113 -21.74 -5.48 12.34
C ALA A 113 -20.46 -4.69 12.63
N VAL A 114 -20.59 -3.71 13.51
CA VAL A 114 -19.50 -2.82 13.92
C VAL A 114 -18.37 -3.65 14.51
N ARG A 115 -18.69 -4.57 15.42
CA ARG A 115 -17.69 -5.47 16.01
C ARG A 115 -17.09 -6.46 15.01
N ALA A 116 -17.84 -6.88 13.99
CA ALA A 116 -17.34 -7.74 12.93
C ALA A 116 -16.41 -7.01 11.97
N GLY A 117 -16.59 -5.70 11.81
CA GLY A 117 -15.79 -4.84 10.96
C GLY A 117 -14.70 -4.04 11.66
N ASP A 118 -14.58 -4.15 12.98
CA ASP A 118 -13.46 -3.62 13.73
C ASP A 118 -12.21 -4.45 13.42
N ASP A 119 -11.35 -3.91 12.56
CA ASP A 119 -10.11 -4.57 12.17
C ASP A 119 -9.06 -4.57 13.27
N ASN A 120 -9.19 -3.72 14.30
CA ASN A 120 -8.23 -3.64 15.40
C ASN A 120 -8.08 -4.97 16.14
N ARG A 121 -9.11 -5.83 16.15
CA ARG A 121 -9.01 -7.17 16.75
C ARG A 121 -8.05 -8.11 16.02
N ASN A 122 -7.80 -7.86 14.73
CA ASN A 122 -6.90 -8.63 13.89
C ASN A 122 -5.47 -8.07 13.92
N VAL A 123 -5.27 -6.94 14.60
CA VAL A 123 -4.01 -6.24 14.71
C VAL A 123 -3.55 -6.30 16.15
N ASP A 124 -2.32 -6.74 16.34
CA ASP A 124 -1.55 -6.57 17.56
C ASP A 124 -0.62 -5.39 17.30
N HIS A 125 -0.99 -4.21 17.81
CA HIS A 125 -0.21 -2.99 17.66
C HIS A 125 0.15 -2.49 19.03
N THR A 126 1.45 -2.43 19.30
CA THR A 126 2.01 -1.76 20.47
C THR A 126 2.84 -0.60 20.02
N THR A 127 2.76 0.51 20.75
CA THR A 127 3.60 1.69 20.56
C THR A 127 4.57 1.84 21.71
N ALA A 128 5.64 2.59 21.49
CA ALA A 128 6.65 2.91 22.49
C ALA A 128 6.63 4.41 22.81
N ALA A 129 7.06 4.76 24.02
CA ALA A 129 7.38 6.15 24.34
C ALA A 129 8.52 6.65 23.42
N ARG A 130 8.43 7.92 23.01
CA ARG A 130 9.45 8.57 22.20
C ARG A 130 10.79 8.57 22.96
N ALA A 131 11.86 8.14 22.29
CA ALA A 131 13.21 8.12 22.84
C ALA A 131 14.18 8.93 21.97
N THR A 132 15.31 9.35 22.52
CA THR A 132 16.34 10.04 21.72
C THR A 132 17.03 9.03 20.80
N VAL A 133 17.12 9.34 19.51
CA VAL A 133 17.88 8.53 18.55
C VAL A 133 19.38 8.69 18.87
N PRO A 134 20.10 7.59 19.17
CA PRO A 134 21.52 7.67 19.46
C PRO A 134 22.30 8.14 18.23
N ALA A 135 23.39 8.87 18.46
CA ALA A 135 24.28 9.28 17.38
C ALA A 135 24.89 8.06 16.69
N ARG A 136 25.06 8.15 15.36
CA ARG A 136 25.69 7.07 14.60
C ARG A 136 27.12 6.85 15.09
N PRO A 137 27.53 5.60 15.37
CA PRO A 137 28.91 5.33 15.74
C PRO A 137 29.83 5.56 14.55
N THR A 138 31.00 6.17 14.80
CA THR A 138 32.03 6.42 13.78
C THR A 138 32.89 5.19 13.46
N ARG A 139 32.74 4.11 14.24
CA ARG A 139 33.43 2.84 14.07
C ARG A 139 32.54 1.67 14.47
N LEU A 140 32.71 0.54 13.82
CA LEU A 140 32.06 -0.71 14.24
C LEU A 140 32.67 -1.18 15.57
N GLY A 141 31.80 -1.61 16.49
CA GLY A 141 32.19 -2.17 17.78
C GLY A 141 32.21 -3.71 17.77
N THR A 142 32.27 -4.30 18.96
CA THR A 142 32.05 -5.73 19.16
C THR A 142 30.57 -6.08 19.04
N GLN A 143 30.27 -7.34 18.69
CA GLN A 143 28.91 -7.87 18.66
C GLN A 143 28.22 -7.68 20.02
N GLN A 144 27.09 -6.95 20.06
CA GLN A 144 26.35 -6.68 21.30
C GLN A 144 25.33 -7.79 21.62
N TYR A 145 24.59 -8.24 20.63
CA TYR A 145 23.58 -9.30 20.76
C TYR A 145 23.41 -10.05 19.45
N ARG A 146 22.62 -11.14 19.50
CA ARG A 146 22.16 -11.89 18.33
C ARG A 146 20.65 -11.99 18.40
N ILE A 147 19.99 -11.67 17.29
CA ILE A 147 18.57 -11.91 17.12
C ILE A 147 18.36 -13.11 16.21
N ARG A 148 17.34 -13.91 16.53
CA ARG A 148 16.83 -14.90 15.60
C ARG A 148 15.80 -14.21 14.71
N MET A 149 16.09 -14.12 13.43
CA MET A 149 15.12 -13.62 12.47
C MET A 149 13.91 -14.56 12.46
N PRO A 150 12.67 -14.05 12.53
CA PRO A 150 11.50 -14.88 12.31
C PRO A 150 11.64 -15.57 10.96
N ALA A 151 11.27 -16.84 10.87
CA ALA A 151 11.28 -17.56 9.60
C ALA A 151 10.43 -16.76 8.59
N ASN A 152 11.10 -16.15 7.63
CA ASN A 152 10.45 -15.50 6.51
C ASN A 152 10.12 -16.54 5.45
N TRP A 153 9.19 -16.19 4.57
CA TRP A 153 8.50 -17.10 3.66
C TRP A 153 9.35 -17.85 2.62
N TYR A 154 10.66 -17.59 2.53
CA TYR A 154 11.43 -17.95 1.35
C TYR A 154 12.56 -18.92 1.66
N ASP A 155 12.32 -20.18 1.34
CA ASP A 155 13.32 -21.21 1.02
C ASP A 155 13.98 -20.97 -0.37
N GLU A 156 13.54 -19.96 -1.14
CA GLU A 156 13.91 -19.78 -2.56
C GLU A 156 15.02 -18.74 -2.84
N GLY A 157 15.96 -18.55 -1.91
CA GLY A 157 17.25 -17.88 -2.24
C GLY A 157 17.24 -16.37 -2.48
N ILE A 158 16.10 -15.69 -2.40
CA ILE A 158 16.02 -14.23 -2.51
C ILE A 158 16.26 -13.58 -1.14
N ARG A 159 17.43 -12.96 -0.96
CA ARG A 159 17.97 -12.36 0.28
C ARG A 159 17.30 -11.06 0.75
N ASN A 160 16.05 -10.79 0.39
CA ASN A 160 15.52 -9.42 0.45
C ASN A 160 15.11 -8.98 1.87
N GLU A 161 16.03 -8.28 2.53
CA GLU A 161 15.82 -7.04 3.31
C GLU A 161 14.63 -7.04 4.28
N GLY A 162 14.46 -8.11 5.05
CA GLY A 162 13.56 -8.13 6.22
C GLY A 162 14.08 -7.31 7.40
N LEU A 163 15.04 -6.41 7.20
CA LEU A 163 15.67 -5.61 8.24
C LEU A 163 16.09 -4.24 7.68
N VAL A 164 15.71 -3.16 8.37
CA VAL A 164 16.18 -1.80 8.08
C VAL A 164 16.58 -1.11 9.37
N ALA A 165 17.59 -0.25 9.32
CA ALA A 165 17.89 0.64 10.44
C ALA A 165 16.88 1.78 10.50
N ALA A 166 16.34 2.05 11.69
CA ALA A 166 15.33 3.09 11.89
C ALA A 166 15.17 3.42 13.39
N GLY A 167 14.74 4.65 13.69
CA GLY A 167 14.48 5.10 15.05
C GLY A 167 15.72 4.96 15.93
N THR A 168 15.58 4.34 17.10
CA THR A 168 16.70 4.10 18.03
C THR A 168 17.47 2.80 17.75
N GLY A 169 17.16 2.10 16.67
CA GLY A 169 17.74 0.79 16.37
C GLY A 169 17.41 0.32 14.96
N TYR A 170 16.59 -0.72 14.88
CA TYR A 170 16.23 -1.34 13.61
C TYR A 170 14.83 -1.94 13.66
N VAL A 171 14.23 -2.12 12.50
CA VAL A 171 12.95 -2.81 12.31
C VAL A 171 13.18 -4.09 11.55
N VAL A 172 12.54 -5.16 12.01
CA VAL A 172 12.52 -6.46 11.36
C VAL A 172 11.12 -6.74 10.84
N ALA A 173 11.03 -7.25 9.61
CA ALA A 173 9.79 -7.75 9.05
C ALA A 173 9.66 -9.26 9.23
N SER A 174 8.41 -9.70 9.36
CA SER A 174 7.97 -11.08 9.45
C SER A 174 6.74 -11.27 8.57
N ARG A 175 6.29 -12.52 8.41
CA ARG A 175 5.00 -12.83 7.77
C ARG A 175 3.83 -12.01 8.34
N GLN A 176 3.85 -11.78 9.66
CA GLN A 176 2.77 -11.13 10.38
C GLN A 176 2.81 -9.61 10.28
N GLY A 177 3.97 -9.02 10.02
CA GLY A 177 4.14 -7.57 10.05
C GLY A 177 5.54 -7.20 10.51
N ILE A 178 5.65 -6.10 11.25
CA ILE A 178 6.94 -5.50 11.60
C ILE A 178 7.12 -5.36 13.11
N THR A 179 8.36 -5.44 13.57
CA THR A 179 8.74 -5.23 14.97
C THR A 179 10.01 -4.38 15.02
N ALA A 180 9.96 -3.30 15.79
CA ALA A 180 11.12 -2.48 16.07
C ALA A 180 11.84 -2.95 17.32
N TYR A 181 13.16 -2.91 17.25
CA TYR A 181 14.06 -3.31 18.31
C TYR A 181 14.95 -2.14 18.69
N ASP A 182 15.28 -2.08 19.97
CA ASP A 182 16.28 -1.16 20.48
C ASP A 182 17.67 -1.55 19.95
N GLY A 183 18.42 -0.57 19.43
CA GLY A 183 19.72 -0.83 18.81
C GLY A 183 20.82 -1.19 19.81
N GLU A 184 20.69 -0.81 21.07
CA GLU A 184 21.67 -1.07 22.12
C GLU A 184 21.43 -2.44 22.78
N THR A 185 20.18 -2.72 23.13
CA THR A 185 19.84 -3.93 23.90
C THR A 185 19.32 -5.09 23.04
N GLY A 186 18.85 -4.82 21.82
CA GLY A 186 18.19 -5.80 20.96
C GLY A 186 16.80 -6.23 21.46
N THR A 187 16.20 -5.49 22.41
CA THR A 187 14.86 -5.80 22.93
C THR A 187 13.76 -5.20 22.05
N PRO A 188 12.61 -5.87 21.86
CA PRO A 188 11.47 -5.29 21.15
C PRO A 188 10.96 -4.01 21.84
N ARG A 189 10.64 -2.97 21.06
CA ARG A 189 10.10 -1.69 21.55
C ARG A 189 8.63 -1.49 21.18
N TRP A 190 8.32 -1.68 19.90
CA TRP A 190 6.97 -1.54 19.36
C TRP A 190 6.81 -2.54 18.21
N HIS A 191 5.58 -2.90 17.89
CA HIS A 191 5.31 -3.80 16.76
C HIS A 191 3.94 -3.53 16.16
N TYR A 192 3.79 -3.83 14.87
CA TYR A 192 2.52 -3.91 14.19
C TYR A 192 2.43 -5.27 13.52
N LEU A 193 1.69 -6.19 14.15
CA LEU A 193 1.55 -7.58 13.74
C LEU A 193 0.10 -7.89 13.44
N ARG A 194 -0.17 -8.58 12.33
CA ARG A 194 -1.50 -9.07 11.99
C ARG A 194 -1.65 -10.53 12.41
N ARG A 195 -2.81 -10.84 12.99
CA ARG A 195 -3.17 -12.20 13.44
C ARG A 195 -3.87 -13.02 12.36
N ASN A 196 -4.42 -12.36 11.34
CA ASN A 196 -5.20 -12.97 10.26
C ASN A 196 -4.36 -13.26 9.00
N THR A 197 -3.10 -13.67 9.17
CA THR A 197 -2.16 -13.89 8.06
C THR A 197 -2.37 -15.21 7.33
N GLU A 198 -3.10 -16.15 7.92
CA GLU A 198 -3.46 -17.41 7.30
C GLU A 198 -4.81 -17.91 7.83
N TYR A 199 -5.60 -18.52 6.95
CA TYR A 199 -6.77 -19.29 7.35
C TYR A 199 -6.96 -20.47 6.41
N ARG A 200 -6.85 -21.68 6.95
CA ARG A 200 -7.01 -22.96 6.21
C ARG A 200 -6.09 -23.06 4.98
N GLY A 201 -4.80 -22.75 5.14
CA GLY A 201 -3.82 -22.87 4.06
C GLY A 201 -3.95 -21.79 2.97
N ARG A 202 -4.70 -20.72 3.23
CA ARG A 202 -4.79 -19.55 2.34
C ARG A 202 -4.26 -18.32 3.04
N ASP A 203 -3.51 -17.52 2.30
CA ASP A 203 -2.96 -16.27 2.78
C ASP A 203 -4.08 -15.25 3.02
N GLY A 204 -4.06 -14.64 4.20
CA GLY A 204 -4.89 -13.50 4.52
C GLY A 204 -4.16 -12.20 4.21
N ILE A 205 -4.24 -11.23 5.13
CA ILE A 205 -3.50 -9.98 5.01
C ILE A 205 -2.11 -10.20 5.59
N VAL A 206 -1.12 -10.21 4.71
CA VAL A 206 0.26 -10.60 5.02
C VAL A 206 1.19 -9.48 4.63
N TYR A 207 2.28 -9.33 5.36
CA TYR A 207 3.34 -8.41 4.93
C TYR A 207 3.91 -8.87 3.58
N HIS A 208 4.08 -7.94 2.65
CA HIS A 208 4.68 -8.21 1.35
C HIS A 208 6.21 -8.19 1.49
N ALA A 209 6.85 -9.34 1.28
CA ALA A 209 8.29 -9.48 1.51
C ALA A 209 9.12 -8.52 0.64
N GLY A 210 10.23 -8.02 1.21
CA GLY A 210 11.11 -7.09 0.50
C GLY A 210 10.58 -5.67 0.35
N THR A 211 9.51 -5.29 1.05
CA THR A 211 8.91 -3.94 0.99
C THR A 211 9.28 -3.04 2.18
N LEU A 212 9.86 -3.60 3.24
CA LEU A 212 10.32 -2.84 4.40
C LEU A 212 11.39 -1.82 3.97
N ARG A 213 11.13 -0.54 4.21
CA ARG A 213 12.07 0.55 3.97
C ARG A 213 12.11 1.49 5.16
N SER A 214 13.20 2.23 5.28
CA SER A 214 13.26 3.39 6.13
C SER A 214 13.48 4.65 5.29
N ALA A 215 12.87 5.74 5.72
CA ALA A 215 12.91 7.04 5.08
C ALA A 215 13.09 8.15 6.12
N ASP A 216 13.29 9.38 5.65
CA ASP A 216 13.50 10.55 6.51
C ASP A 216 14.65 10.31 7.52
N ASN A 217 15.79 9.81 7.00
CA ASN A 217 16.98 9.48 7.81
C ASN A 217 16.68 8.57 9.01
N GLY A 218 15.89 7.51 8.79
CA GLY A 218 15.55 6.58 9.86
C GLY A 218 14.30 6.95 10.65
N ALA A 219 13.70 8.12 10.45
CA ALA A 219 12.57 8.58 11.27
C ALA A 219 11.23 7.96 10.87
N VAL A 220 11.10 7.49 9.64
CA VAL A 220 9.89 6.84 9.12
C VAL A 220 10.21 5.43 8.65
N VAL A 221 9.31 4.50 8.93
CA VAL A 221 9.36 3.11 8.43
C VAL A 221 8.17 2.88 7.53
N LEU A 222 8.43 2.33 6.35
CA LEU A 222 7.41 1.97 5.38
C LEU A 222 7.37 0.46 5.21
N ALA A 223 6.17 -0.08 5.09
CA ALA A 223 5.96 -1.48 4.74
C ALA A 223 4.65 -1.64 3.97
N GLU A 224 4.60 -2.65 3.11
CA GLU A 224 3.41 -2.98 2.35
C GLU A 224 2.78 -4.25 2.90
N TRP A 225 1.45 -4.26 2.99
CA TRP A 225 0.67 -5.45 3.27
C TRP A 225 -0.14 -5.82 2.02
N ALA A 226 -0.20 -7.11 1.71
CA ALA A 226 -1.08 -7.63 0.67
C ALA A 226 -2.50 -7.11 0.91
N THR A 227 -3.17 -6.61 -0.13
CA THR A 227 -4.53 -6.02 -0.13
C THR A 227 -4.72 -4.69 0.61
N LEU A 228 -3.92 -4.40 1.65
CA LEU A 228 -3.97 -3.11 2.36
C LEU A 228 -3.09 -2.03 1.72
N GLY A 229 -2.06 -2.44 0.99
CA GLY A 229 -1.07 -1.54 0.41
C GLY A 229 -0.08 -1.01 1.44
N TRP A 230 0.46 0.16 1.15
CA TRP A 230 1.52 0.80 1.92
C TRP A 230 1.02 1.47 3.20
N MET A 231 1.80 1.33 4.26
CA MET A 231 1.64 2.06 5.51
C MET A 231 2.97 2.67 5.93
N ALA A 232 2.91 3.81 6.60
CA ALA A 232 4.06 4.43 7.25
C ALA A 232 3.88 4.53 8.77
N PHE A 233 4.98 4.34 9.47
CA PHE A 233 5.07 4.37 10.91
C PHE A 233 6.16 5.35 11.35
N ASP A 234 5.93 6.05 12.45
CA ASP A 234 7.00 6.75 13.15
C ASP A 234 7.96 5.71 13.72
N ALA A 235 9.22 5.75 13.29
CA ALA A 235 10.17 4.68 13.58
C ALA A 235 10.50 4.54 15.07
N ASN A 236 10.26 5.59 15.87
CA ASN A 236 10.62 5.64 17.27
C ASN A 236 9.48 5.15 18.18
N THR A 237 8.25 5.48 17.80
CA THR A 237 7.05 5.22 18.60
C THR A 237 6.21 4.07 18.05
N GLY A 238 6.31 3.78 16.75
CA GLY A 238 5.43 2.85 16.06
C GLY A 238 4.06 3.41 15.74
N GLU A 239 3.80 4.70 15.95
CA GLU A 239 2.53 5.34 15.57
C GLU A 239 2.32 5.27 14.06
N ILE A 240 1.11 4.92 13.62
CA ILE A 240 0.75 4.95 12.20
C ILE A 240 0.67 6.41 11.77
N LEU A 241 1.51 6.81 10.82
CA LEU A 241 1.53 8.15 10.26
C LEU A 241 0.49 8.30 9.15
N TRP A 242 0.43 7.31 8.26
CA TRP A 242 -0.57 7.25 7.19
C TRP A 242 -0.73 5.83 6.65
N GLN A 243 -1.92 5.59 6.10
CA GLN A 243 -2.31 4.36 5.39
C GLN A 243 -3.13 4.68 4.12
N ASP A 244 -3.72 5.88 4.05
CA ASP A 244 -4.35 6.43 2.85
C ASP A 244 -3.78 7.83 2.62
N SER A 245 -2.99 7.98 1.55
CA SER A 245 -2.27 9.20 1.21
C SER A 245 -2.13 9.32 -0.31
N ASP A 246 -1.58 10.43 -0.81
CA ASP A 246 -1.28 10.54 -2.24
C ASP A 246 -0.29 9.46 -2.68
N PHE A 247 0.69 9.15 -1.82
CA PHE A 247 1.64 8.07 -2.07
C PHE A 247 0.94 6.73 -2.26
N THR A 248 0.03 6.34 -1.36
CA THR A 248 -0.63 5.03 -1.47
C THR A 248 -1.53 4.96 -2.70
N ARG A 249 -2.23 6.05 -3.03
CA ARG A 249 -3.04 6.13 -4.26
C ARG A 249 -2.20 5.96 -5.53
N ASP A 250 -1.07 6.66 -5.60
CA ASP A 250 -0.19 6.60 -6.77
C ASP A 250 0.55 5.26 -6.88
N ALA A 251 1.04 4.72 -5.77
CA ALA A 251 1.70 3.42 -5.72
C ALA A 251 0.73 2.30 -6.15
N ASN A 252 -0.52 2.35 -5.67
CA ASN A 252 -1.56 1.37 -6.04
C ASN A 252 -2.01 1.51 -7.51
N ALA A 253 -1.94 2.71 -8.09
CA ALA A 253 -2.23 2.93 -9.51
C ALA A 253 -1.13 2.33 -10.42
N GLN A 254 0.10 2.21 -9.93
CA GLN A 254 1.25 1.68 -10.65
C GLN A 254 1.39 0.15 -10.48
N ARG A 255 0.30 -0.61 -10.70
CA ARG A 255 0.24 -2.07 -10.45
C ARG A 255 1.35 -2.92 -11.07
N ASP A 256 1.99 -2.44 -12.14
CA ASP A 256 3.00 -3.22 -12.88
C ASP A 256 4.44 -3.03 -12.37
N ALA A 257 4.74 -2.02 -11.54
CA ALA A 257 6.05 -1.82 -10.91
C ALA A 257 6.09 -0.55 -10.05
N PRO A 258 5.49 -0.50 -8.83
CA PRO A 258 5.80 0.56 -7.89
C PRO A 258 7.20 0.27 -7.34
N THR A 259 8.22 0.52 -8.17
CA THR A 259 9.57 0.57 -7.65
C THR A 259 9.69 1.97 -7.09
N PHE A 260 9.82 2.05 -5.78
CA PHE A 260 10.07 3.30 -5.11
C PHE A 260 11.48 3.22 -4.53
N VAL A 261 12.16 4.34 -4.59
CA VAL A 261 13.48 4.48 -4.00
C VAL A 261 13.28 5.40 -2.81
N ALA A 262 13.22 4.81 -1.61
CA ALA A 262 13.55 5.57 -0.43
C ALA A 262 15.05 5.90 -0.53
N GLY A 263 15.44 7.13 -0.19
CA GLY A 263 16.86 7.42 0.04
C GLY A 263 17.43 6.33 0.93
N GLU A 264 18.61 5.80 0.59
CA GLU A 264 19.24 4.80 1.45
C GLU A 264 19.20 5.32 2.89
N PRO A 265 18.89 4.46 3.89
CA PRO A 265 18.57 4.87 5.26
C PRO A 265 19.66 5.72 5.94
N TRP A 266 20.81 5.83 5.28
CA TRP A 266 22.01 6.44 5.78
C TRP A 266 22.34 7.81 5.18
N PHE A 267 21.66 8.24 4.11
CA PHE A 267 22.03 9.40 3.32
C PHE A 267 20.86 10.39 3.22
N ALA A 268 20.81 11.31 4.20
CA ALA A 268 19.97 12.51 4.29
C ALA A 268 18.43 12.29 4.31
N PRO A 269 17.67 13.28 4.85
CA PRO A 269 16.23 13.33 4.64
C PRO A 269 15.94 13.59 3.16
N ALA A 270 15.72 12.52 2.41
CA ALA A 270 15.21 12.56 1.04
C ALA A 270 13.70 12.25 1.06
N PRO A 271 12.91 12.89 0.17
CA PRO A 271 11.52 12.51 0.01
C PRO A 271 11.41 11.08 -0.51
N LEU A 272 10.26 10.47 -0.29
CA LEU A 272 9.92 9.22 -0.96
C LEU A 272 9.78 9.51 -2.45
N ILE A 273 10.37 8.68 -3.30
CA ILE A 273 10.26 8.86 -4.75
C ILE A 273 9.61 7.64 -5.36
N THR A 274 8.49 7.85 -6.05
CA THR A 274 7.93 6.87 -6.97
C THR A 274 8.28 7.26 -8.39
N TYR A 275 8.41 6.26 -9.26
CA TYR A 275 8.60 6.49 -10.68
C TYR A 275 7.68 5.59 -11.50
N GLY A 276 7.01 6.20 -12.46
CA GLY A 276 6.26 5.51 -13.50
C GLY A 276 7.05 5.45 -14.81
N ARG A 277 6.34 5.14 -15.90
CA ARG A 277 6.92 5.08 -17.24
C ARG A 277 7.39 6.42 -17.80
N SER A 278 6.87 7.54 -17.32
CA SER A 278 7.18 8.88 -17.85
C SER A 278 7.33 9.95 -16.77
N GLU A 279 6.90 9.63 -15.55
CA GLU A 279 6.67 10.60 -14.48
C GLU A 279 7.38 10.14 -13.22
N PHE A 280 8.05 11.07 -12.56
CA PHE A 280 8.62 10.91 -11.24
C PHE A 280 7.82 11.76 -10.27
N ARG A 281 7.64 11.26 -9.05
CA ARG A 281 6.91 12.00 -8.02
C ARG A 281 7.66 11.89 -6.70
N GLY A 282 7.78 13.02 -6.02
CA GLY A 282 8.31 13.10 -4.67
C GLY A 282 7.18 13.24 -3.65
N TYR A 283 7.34 12.60 -2.50
CA TYR A 283 6.37 12.65 -1.40
C TYR A 283 7.07 12.90 -0.08
N ASP A 284 6.37 13.61 0.79
CA ASP A 284 6.77 13.76 2.18
C ASP A 284 6.59 12.41 2.90
N ALA A 285 7.65 11.89 3.52
CA ALA A 285 7.60 10.56 4.12
C ALA A 285 6.68 10.50 5.34
N ARG A 286 6.50 11.61 6.07
CA ARG A 286 5.72 11.64 7.32
C ARG A 286 4.23 11.77 7.07
N THR A 287 3.82 12.38 5.96
CA THR A 287 2.41 12.66 5.63
C THR A 287 1.92 11.86 4.43
N GLY A 288 2.83 11.37 3.59
CA GLY A 288 2.51 10.73 2.32
C GLY A 288 1.94 11.69 1.27
N ALA A 289 1.96 13.00 1.54
CA ALA A 289 1.49 14.03 0.61
C ALA A 289 2.48 14.21 -0.54
N ARG A 290 1.95 14.41 -1.76
CA ARG A 290 2.77 14.67 -2.93
C ARG A 290 3.41 16.06 -2.83
N LEU A 291 4.73 16.13 -2.94
CA LEU A 291 5.51 17.37 -2.92
C LEU A 291 5.69 17.93 -4.34
N TRP A 292 6.02 17.05 -5.29
CA TRP A 292 6.27 17.43 -6.67
C TRP A 292 5.98 16.26 -7.62
N SER A 293 5.78 16.61 -8.88
CA SER A 293 5.74 15.68 -10.00
C SER A 293 6.56 16.26 -11.15
N ALA A 294 7.29 15.40 -11.85
CA ALA A 294 8.12 15.77 -12.99
C ALA A 294 8.00 14.75 -14.12
N ASN A 295 7.56 15.22 -15.29
CA ASN A 295 7.57 14.44 -16.53
C ASN A 295 8.91 14.63 -17.21
N LEU A 296 9.74 13.60 -17.16
CA LEU A 296 11.16 13.77 -17.46
C LEU A 296 11.69 12.80 -18.50
N LEU A 297 10.89 11.84 -18.97
CA LEU A 297 11.36 10.91 -19.99
C LEU A 297 11.07 11.50 -21.38
N PRO A 298 12.12 11.75 -22.20
CA PRO A 298 11.93 11.96 -23.61
C PRO A 298 11.12 10.81 -24.23
N GLN A 299 10.34 11.10 -25.25
CA GLN A 299 9.67 10.06 -26.02
C GLN A 299 10.72 9.07 -26.55
N GLY A 300 10.41 7.77 -26.49
CA GLY A 300 11.32 6.70 -26.94
C GLY A 300 12.25 6.13 -25.87
N CYS A 301 12.30 6.70 -24.66
CA CYS A 301 13.06 6.09 -23.57
C CYS A 301 12.37 4.85 -23.00
N ALA A 302 13.17 3.80 -22.75
CA ALA A 302 12.68 2.48 -22.38
C ALA A 302 11.88 2.47 -21.07
N THR A 303 10.98 1.49 -20.95
CA THR A 303 10.13 1.26 -19.78
C THR A 303 10.94 0.79 -18.56
N ALA A 304 10.28 0.70 -17.39
CA ALA A 304 10.85 0.49 -16.06
C ALA A 304 12.00 -0.53 -15.92
N ASN A 305 12.09 -1.55 -16.78
CA ASN A 305 13.12 -2.60 -16.71
C ASN A 305 14.54 -2.09 -17.05
N TYR A 306 14.66 -1.00 -17.80
CA TYR A 306 15.95 -0.43 -18.24
C TYR A 306 16.28 0.91 -17.57
N LEU A 307 15.45 1.30 -16.60
CA LEU A 307 15.66 2.48 -15.79
C LEU A 307 16.41 2.08 -14.52
N LYS A 308 17.58 2.67 -14.31
CA LYS A 308 18.34 2.53 -13.06
C LYS A 308 18.32 3.84 -12.32
N ILE A 309 18.09 3.77 -11.01
CA ILE A 309 17.94 4.94 -10.15
C ILE A 309 18.85 4.82 -8.93
N ARG A 310 19.42 5.95 -8.51
CA ARG A 310 20.16 6.12 -7.27
C ARG A 310 19.75 7.42 -6.61
N VAL A 311 19.49 7.39 -5.31
CA VAL A 311 19.23 8.61 -4.52
C VAL A 311 20.45 8.86 -3.64
N THR A 312 20.96 10.08 -3.70
CA THR A 312 22.05 10.60 -2.85
C THR A 312 21.52 11.74 -1.99
N THR A 313 22.36 12.32 -1.13
CA THR A 313 21.95 13.49 -0.34
C THR A 313 21.75 14.74 -1.21
N THR A 314 22.46 14.81 -2.33
CA THR A 314 22.47 16.00 -3.21
C THR A 314 21.56 15.88 -4.43
N ALA A 315 21.28 14.66 -4.88
CA ALA A 315 20.55 14.43 -6.13
C ALA A 315 19.89 13.06 -6.21
N PHE A 316 18.79 13.03 -6.94
CA PHE A 316 18.24 11.83 -7.54
C PHE A 316 18.90 11.63 -8.91
N TYR A 317 19.61 10.53 -9.10
CA TYR A 317 20.19 10.15 -10.37
C TYR A 317 19.37 9.05 -11.02
N ARG A 318 19.26 9.14 -12.33
CA ARG A 318 18.75 8.05 -13.15
C ARG A 318 19.61 7.86 -14.38
N ALA A 319 19.57 6.66 -14.92
CA ALA A 319 20.09 6.35 -16.23
C ALA A 319 19.12 5.41 -16.95
N ALA A 320 18.85 5.71 -18.22
CA ALA A 320 17.89 4.97 -19.03
C ALA A 320 18.44 4.79 -20.45
N GLY A 321 18.21 3.60 -21.02
CA GLY A 321 18.33 3.38 -22.45
C GLY A 321 17.13 3.97 -23.18
N CYS A 322 17.36 4.57 -24.35
CA CYS A 322 16.32 5.12 -25.20
C CYS A 322 16.49 4.61 -26.63
N VAL A 323 15.38 4.40 -27.33
CA VAL A 323 15.36 3.94 -28.72
C VAL A 323 14.56 4.95 -29.53
N ASP A 324 15.19 5.52 -30.55
CA ASP A 324 14.58 6.46 -31.49
C ASP A 324 14.83 5.97 -32.92
N GLY A 325 13.83 5.31 -33.49
CA GLY A 325 13.94 4.68 -34.81
C GLY A 325 15.01 3.59 -34.85
N ALA A 326 16.09 3.86 -35.59
CA ALA A 326 17.22 2.95 -35.75
C ALA A 326 18.39 3.27 -34.81
N ASP A 327 18.25 4.26 -33.92
CA ASP A 327 19.27 4.66 -32.97
C ASP A 327 18.88 4.24 -31.55
N GLN A 328 19.89 3.88 -30.77
CA GLN A 328 19.82 3.67 -29.33
C GLN A 328 20.74 4.66 -28.63
N SER A 329 20.29 5.22 -27.51
CA SER A 329 21.09 6.09 -26.66
C SER A 329 20.99 5.72 -25.19
N VAL A 330 21.96 6.14 -24.38
CA VAL A 330 21.90 6.07 -22.92
C VAL A 330 21.90 7.49 -22.39
N ILE A 331 20.86 7.83 -21.64
CA ILE A 331 20.70 9.17 -21.05
C ILE A 331 20.79 9.04 -19.54
N ALA A 332 21.68 9.83 -18.94
CA ALA A 332 21.74 10.03 -17.50
C ALA A 332 21.17 11.41 -17.13
N THR A 333 20.39 11.46 -16.05
CA THR A 333 19.78 12.70 -15.54
C THR A 333 19.99 12.78 -14.03
N ALA A 334 20.27 13.97 -13.54
CA ALA A 334 20.30 14.32 -12.13
C ALA A 334 19.17 15.32 -11.83
N LEU A 335 18.40 15.06 -10.77
CA LEU A 335 17.29 15.89 -10.30
C LEU A 335 17.54 16.32 -8.86
N ASP A 336 17.06 17.50 -8.52
CA ASP A 336 16.94 17.94 -7.13
C ASP A 336 15.86 17.08 -6.44
N PRO A 337 16.21 16.34 -5.37
CA PRO A 337 15.26 15.46 -4.73
C PRO A 337 14.11 16.22 -4.06
N ARG A 338 14.33 17.48 -3.64
CA ARG A 338 13.32 18.29 -2.93
C ARG A 338 12.29 18.90 -3.86
N THR A 339 12.69 19.26 -5.08
CA THR A 339 11.82 20.00 -6.01
C THR A 339 11.45 19.20 -7.25
N GLY A 340 12.17 18.11 -7.54
CA GLY A 340 12.06 17.37 -8.80
C GLY A 340 12.67 18.12 -10.00
N ALA A 341 13.28 19.28 -9.79
CA ALA A 341 13.87 20.09 -10.85
C ALA A 341 15.11 19.40 -11.45
N MET A 342 15.28 19.50 -12.76
CA MET A 342 16.45 18.93 -13.44
C MET A 342 17.70 19.76 -13.12
N ILE A 343 18.71 19.12 -12.51
CA ILE A 343 20.03 19.72 -12.25
C ILE A 343 20.91 19.57 -13.48
N GLY A 344 20.90 18.38 -14.09
CA GLY A 344 21.73 18.07 -15.24
C GLY A 344 21.18 16.90 -16.04
N ASN A 345 21.46 16.90 -17.33
CA ASN A 345 21.12 15.81 -18.23
C ASN A 345 22.24 15.62 -19.24
N ARG A 346 22.56 14.36 -19.56
CA ARG A 346 23.61 14.03 -20.51
C ARG A 346 23.32 12.74 -21.24
N GLU A 347 23.46 12.79 -22.56
CA GLU A 347 23.59 11.60 -23.39
C GLU A 347 25.01 11.05 -23.23
N LEU A 348 25.12 9.83 -22.69
CA LEU A 348 26.39 9.16 -22.42
C LEU A 348 26.89 8.40 -23.65
N MET A 349 25.96 7.88 -24.45
CA MET A 349 26.24 7.10 -25.64
C MET A 349 25.07 7.21 -26.63
N ARG A 350 25.40 7.12 -27.92
CA ARG A 350 24.46 6.92 -29.02
C ARG A 350 25.11 5.98 -30.04
N ALA A 351 24.38 4.95 -30.42
CA ALA A 351 24.78 3.95 -31.40
C ALA A 351 23.59 3.52 -32.25
N ALA A 352 23.83 2.85 -33.38
CA ALA A 352 22.76 2.20 -34.12
C ALA A 352 22.16 1.09 -33.24
N ALA A 353 20.83 1.07 -33.12
CA ALA A 353 20.10 0.06 -32.37
C ALA A 353 20.38 -1.32 -32.94
N VAL A 354 20.88 -2.22 -32.10
CA VAL A 354 21.05 -3.64 -32.45
C VAL A 354 19.72 -4.34 -32.22
N LYS A 355 19.20 -4.99 -33.25
CA LYS A 355 17.94 -5.72 -33.16
C LYS A 355 18.01 -6.73 -32.01
N ASP A 356 17.01 -6.68 -31.13
CA ASP A 356 16.85 -7.56 -29.95
C ASP A 356 17.84 -7.33 -28.79
N HIS A 357 18.67 -6.29 -28.82
CA HIS A 357 19.55 -5.92 -27.69
C HIS A 357 19.26 -4.50 -27.24
N ASN A 358 19.11 -4.31 -25.94
CA ASN A 358 19.04 -2.99 -25.33
C ASN A 358 20.31 -2.76 -24.53
N ALA A 359 20.83 -1.53 -24.61
CA ALA A 359 21.89 -1.05 -23.75
C ALA A 359 21.59 -1.40 -22.30
N PHE A 360 22.45 -2.25 -21.74
CA PHE A 360 22.37 -2.53 -20.32
C PHE A 360 22.92 -1.31 -19.60
N VAL A 361 22.09 -0.71 -18.76
CA VAL A 361 22.48 0.43 -17.93
C VAL A 361 22.53 -0.02 -16.48
N GLY A 362 23.60 0.38 -15.78
CA GLY A 362 23.82 0.19 -14.36
C GLY A 362 23.99 1.54 -13.67
N ILE A 363 23.48 1.65 -12.44
CA ILE A 363 23.83 2.76 -11.55
C ILE A 363 24.22 2.20 -10.21
N ASP A 364 25.42 2.55 -9.77
CA ASP A 364 25.95 2.21 -8.46
C ASP A 364 26.29 3.49 -7.71
N GLY A 365 26.47 3.43 -6.40
CA GLY A 365 26.92 4.59 -5.66
C GLY A 365 27.49 4.27 -4.28
N ASP A 366 28.34 5.16 -3.81
CA ASP A 366 28.90 5.19 -2.46
C ASP A 366 28.78 6.62 -1.91
N GLY A 367 27.89 6.80 -0.94
CA GLY A 367 27.45 8.11 -0.49
C GLY A 367 26.92 8.99 -1.63
N ASP A 368 27.52 10.17 -1.80
CA ASP A 368 27.16 11.12 -2.86
C ASP A 368 27.91 10.90 -4.18
N THR A 369 28.75 9.86 -4.26
CA THR A 369 29.38 9.46 -5.52
C THR A 369 28.50 8.45 -6.23
N VAL A 370 28.16 8.75 -7.48
CA VAL A 370 27.38 7.87 -8.36
C VAL A 370 28.23 7.44 -9.54
N VAL A 371 28.18 6.16 -9.86
CA VAL A 371 28.81 5.57 -11.04
C VAL A 371 27.69 5.11 -11.97
N VAL A 372 27.61 5.71 -13.15
CA VAL A 372 26.71 5.23 -14.21
C VAL A 372 27.54 4.41 -15.18
N ARG A 373 27.13 3.17 -15.41
CA ARG A 373 27.77 2.23 -16.33
C ARG A 373 26.82 1.86 -17.44
N TRP A 374 27.34 1.66 -18.64
CA TRP A 374 26.57 1.06 -19.72
C TRP A 374 27.41 0.03 -20.46
N LEU A 375 26.72 -1.04 -20.88
CA LEU A 375 27.28 -2.11 -21.68
C LEU A 375 26.51 -2.16 -22.99
N GLU A 376 27.20 -1.86 -24.07
CA GLU A 376 26.73 -1.96 -25.45
C GLU A 376 27.96 -2.30 -26.28
N SER A 377 28.03 -3.50 -26.85
CA SER A 377 29.17 -3.86 -27.69
C SER A 377 29.11 -3.03 -28.98
N PRO A 378 30.15 -2.23 -29.33
CA PRO A 378 31.50 -2.24 -28.77
C PRO A 378 31.89 -0.97 -27.96
N ASP A 379 30.92 -0.15 -27.54
CA ASP A 379 31.04 1.15 -26.88
C ASP A 379 30.62 1.11 -25.39
N ASN A 380 31.22 0.21 -24.62
CA ASN A 380 31.08 0.20 -23.16
C ASN A 380 31.77 1.42 -22.53
N GLY A 381 31.22 1.90 -21.43
CA GLY A 381 31.87 2.94 -20.65
C GLY A 381 31.20 3.20 -19.31
N GLU A 382 31.85 4.07 -18.55
CA GLU A 382 31.31 4.56 -17.30
C GLU A 382 31.61 6.05 -17.09
N ILE A 383 30.82 6.66 -16.22
CA ILE A 383 31.01 8.03 -15.73
C ILE A 383 30.86 8.03 -14.21
N VAL A 384 31.79 8.71 -13.54
CA VAL A 384 31.79 8.88 -12.08
C VAL A 384 31.41 10.32 -11.77
N VAL A 385 30.30 10.50 -11.05
CA VAL A 385 29.70 11.79 -10.74
C VAL A 385 29.70 11.98 -9.22
N ARG A 386 30.44 12.99 -8.75
CA ARG A 386 30.52 13.36 -7.32
C ARG A 386 29.69 14.60 -6.96
N ASP A 387 29.22 15.30 -7.97
CA ASP A 387 28.42 16.53 -7.87
C ASP A 387 27.42 16.47 -9.02
N PRO A 388 26.10 16.59 -8.76
CA PRO A 388 25.09 16.50 -9.80
C PRO A 388 25.25 17.54 -10.92
N ALA A 389 25.76 18.74 -10.61
CA ALA A 389 26.01 19.76 -11.63
C ALA A 389 27.13 19.36 -12.60
N ARG A 390 28.04 18.46 -12.17
CA ARG A 390 29.13 17.94 -13.00
C ARG A 390 28.72 16.77 -13.88
N LEU A 391 27.48 16.29 -13.83
CA LEU A 391 27.02 15.21 -14.72
C LEU A 391 27.30 15.56 -16.21
N VAL A 392 27.12 16.83 -16.58
CA VAL A 392 27.32 17.34 -17.95
C VAL A 392 28.80 17.34 -18.36
N THR A 393 29.72 17.50 -17.41
CA THR A 393 31.16 17.74 -17.70
C THR A 393 32.10 16.63 -17.24
N ALA A 394 31.65 15.70 -16.39
CA ALA A 394 32.48 14.61 -15.88
C ALA A 394 33.04 13.74 -17.02
N ALA A 395 34.27 13.28 -16.89
CA ALA A 395 34.91 12.49 -17.94
C ALA A 395 34.18 11.16 -18.12
N ILE A 396 33.97 10.77 -19.38
CA ILE A 396 33.56 9.42 -19.76
C ILE A 396 34.83 8.59 -19.86
N VAL A 397 34.87 7.46 -19.16
CA VAL A 397 35.95 6.47 -19.26
C VAL A 397 35.42 5.31 -20.10
N ARG A 398 35.98 5.10 -21.29
CA ARG A 398 35.62 3.95 -22.12
C ARG A 398 36.52 2.77 -21.78
N ASP A 399 36.00 1.56 -21.89
CA ASP A 399 36.80 0.36 -21.58
C ASP A 399 38.05 0.24 -22.46
N ARG A 400 38.00 0.73 -23.71
CA ARG A 400 39.15 0.75 -24.62
C ARG A 400 40.29 1.67 -24.18
N ASP A 401 40.02 2.63 -23.30
CA ASP A 401 41.03 3.58 -22.82
C ASP A 401 41.76 3.05 -21.55
N ARG A 402 41.43 1.83 -21.10
CA ARG A 402 42.03 1.17 -19.92
C ARG A 402 43.18 0.22 -20.26
N GLU A 403 43.39 -0.08 -21.54
CA GLU A 403 44.53 -0.82 -22.07
C GLU A 403 45.70 0.14 -22.36
#